data_AF-A0A2V5J2W6-F1
#
_entry.id   AF-A0A2V5J2W6-F1
#
_cell.length_a   1.000
_cell.length_b   1.000
_cell.length_c   1.000
_cell.angle_alpha   90.00
_cell.angle_beta   90.00
_cell.angle_gamma   90.00
#
_symmetry.space_group_name_H-M   'P 1'
#
loop_
_entity.id
_entity.type
_entity.pdbx_description
1 polymer ?
#
loop_
_entity_poly.entity_id
_entity_poly.type
_entity_poly.pdbx_seq_one_letter_code
_entity_poly.pdbx_strand_id
1 'polypeptide(L)'
;MRSFRQKLSEFDARGIRVVGISVDPPDINRRQSQKLGYTFPLLSDPKAEVIRRYDVLHPRAGPKGADIARPAEFLIDSSRIVRWVNLTENISVRARPEQVLSAFKQIEPAEQ
;
A
#
# COMPACT_ATOMS: atom_id res chain seq x y z
N MET A 1 7.43 0.53 3.78
CA MET A 1 8.03 -0.39 2.80
C MET A 1 9.04 -1.39 3.39
N ARG A 2 10.17 -1.01 4.03
CA ARG A 2 11.20 -1.97 4.50
C ARG A 2 10.66 -3.03 5.49
N SER A 3 9.82 -2.63 6.44
CA SER A 3 9.21 -3.55 7.41
C SER A 3 8.23 -4.54 6.77
N PHE A 4 7.50 -4.12 5.73
CA PHE A 4 6.62 -5.02 4.96
C PHE A 4 7.42 -6.06 4.17
N ARG A 5 8.57 -5.67 3.62
CA ARG A 5 9.50 -6.61 2.97
C ARG A 5 10.00 -7.68 3.94
N GLN A 6 10.32 -7.32 5.18
CA GLN A 6 10.79 -8.29 6.19
C GLN A 6 9.72 -9.30 6.60
N LYS A 7 8.45 -8.88 6.63
CA LYS A 7 7.32 -9.74 6.99
C LYS A 7 6.57 -10.31 5.78
N LEU A 8 7.14 -10.19 4.57
CA LEU A 8 6.45 -10.58 3.34
C LEU A 8 6.04 -12.06 3.35
N SER A 9 6.92 -12.94 3.87
CA SER A 9 6.61 -14.37 4.02
C SER A 9 5.43 -14.63 4.96
N GLU A 10 5.21 -13.79 5.98
CA GLU A 10 4.06 -13.92 6.89
C GLU A 10 2.76 -13.45 6.21
N PHE A 11 2.83 -12.42 5.37
CA PHE A 11 1.70 -12.01 4.53
C PHE A 11 1.35 -13.10 3.50
N ASP A 12 2.37 -13.63 2.81
CA ASP A 12 2.20 -14.68 1.80
C ASP A 12 1.63 -15.97 2.39
N ALA A 13 2.14 -16.41 3.56
CA ALA A 13 1.61 -17.56 4.28
C ALA A 13 0.14 -17.42 4.73
N ARG A 14 -0.36 -16.18 4.82
CA ARG A 14 -1.77 -15.85 5.13
C ARG A 14 -2.59 -15.53 3.88
N GLY A 15 -2.04 -15.74 2.68
CA GLY A 15 -2.72 -15.42 1.43
C GLY A 15 -2.86 -13.92 1.14
N ILE A 16 -2.17 -13.06 1.89
CA ILE A 16 -2.25 -11.60 1.75
C ILE A 16 -1.20 -11.14 0.72
N ARG A 17 -1.67 -10.54 -0.37
CA ARG A 17 -0.80 -9.95 -1.39
C ARG A 17 -0.54 -8.48 -1.10
N VAL A 18 0.72 -8.13 -0.84
CA VAL A 18 1.15 -6.73 -0.71
C VAL A 18 1.34 -6.14 -2.11
N VAL A 19 0.80 -4.95 -2.35
CA VAL A 19 0.95 -4.21 -3.60
C VAL A 19 1.20 -2.74 -3.27
N GLY A 20 2.18 -2.11 -3.91
CA GLY A 20 2.39 -0.66 -3.81
C GLY A 20 1.74 0.05 -5.00
N ILE A 21 1.21 1.25 -4.81
CA ILE A 21 0.68 2.09 -5.90
C ILE A 21 1.31 3.47 -5.79
N SER A 22 1.78 4.03 -6.91
CA SER A 22 2.31 5.39 -6.98
C SER A 22 1.94 6.07 -8.30
N VAL A 23 2.09 7.39 -8.37
CA VAL A 23 1.95 8.16 -9.61
C VAL A 23 3.14 7.98 -10.58
N ASP A 24 4.19 7.30 -10.15
CA ASP A 24 5.39 7.12 -10.95
C ASP A 24 5.14 6.17 -12.13
N PRO A 25 5.77 6.39 -13.29
CA PRO A 25 5.62 5.51 -14.44
C PRO A 25 6.22 4.10 -14.17
N PRO A 26 5.79 3.07 -14.91
CA PRO A 26 6.20 1.68 -14.68
C PRO A 26 7.72 1.47 -14.69
N ASP A 27 8.47 2.18 -15.54
CA ASP A 27 9.93 2.10 -15.59
C ASP A 27 10.61 2.59 -14.32
N ILE A 28 10.09 3.66 -13.71
CA ILE A 28 10.59 4.20 -12.44
C ILE A 28 10.29 3.22 -11.32
N ASN A 29 9.07 2.69 -11.27
CA ASN A 29 8.66 1.67 -10.30
C ASN A 29 9.51 0.40 -10.42
N ARG A 30 9.79 -0.07 -11.65
CA ARG A 30 10.66 -1.23 -11.88
C ARG A 30 12.08 -0.98 -11.36
N ARG A 31 12.68 0.16 -11.69
CA ARG A 31 14.02 0.54 -11.21
C ARG A 31 14.05 0.66 -9.69
N GLN A 32 13.04 1.26 -9.08
CA GLN A 32 12.89 1.36 -7.62
C GLN A 32 12.78 -0.02 -6.97
N SER A 33 11.94 -0.90 -7.53
CA SER A 33 11.75 -2.27 -7.04
C SER A 33 13.07 -3.04 -7.07
N GLN A 34 13.82 -2.95 -8.16
CA GLN A 34 15.13 -3.61 -8.29
C GLN A 34 16.16 -3.01 -7.32
N LYS A 35 16.26 -1.67 -7.25
CA LYS A 35 17.21 -0.97 -6.39
C LYS A 35 16.97 -1.23 -4.90
N LEU A 36 15.72 -1.28 -4.48
CA LEU A 36 15.32 -1.47 -3.08
C LEU A 36 15.06 -2.94 -2.73
N GLY A 37 15.17 -3.84 -3.72
CA GLY A 37 14.92 -5.28 -3.58
C GLY A 37 13.48 -5.61 -3.18
N TYR A 38 12.51 -4.83 -3.64
CA TYR A 38 11.10 -5.16 -3.42
C TYR A 38 10.69 -6.32 -4.31
N THR A 39 10.05 -7.31 -3.68
CA THR A 39 9.55 -8.54 -4.32
C THR A 39 8.04 -8.49 -4.56
N PHE A 40 7.37 -7.45 -4.07
CA PHE A 40 5.95 -7.20 -4.31
C PHE A 40 5.75 -6.28 -5.53
N PRO A 41 4.62 -6.41 -6.25
CA PRO A 41 4.33 -5.57 -7.40
C PRO A 41 4.12 -4.10 -6.99
N LEU A 42 4.60 -3.20 -7.86
CA LEU A 42 4.35 -1.76 -7.79
C LEU A 42 3.52 -1.34 -9.01
N LEU A 43 2.28 -0.91 -8.76
CA LEU A 43 1.37 -0.40 -9.78
C LEU A 43 1.63 1.09 -10.03
N SER A 44 1.46 1.48 -11.28
CA SER A 44 1.61 2.85 -11.76
C SER A 44 0.23 3.46 -12.00
N ASP A 45 -0.05 4.59 -11.37
CA ASP A 45 -1.28 5.38 -11.50
C ASP A 45 -0.93 6.84 -11.85
N PRO A 46 -0.34 7.11 -13.04
CA PRO A 46 0.20 8.43 -13.37
C PRO A 46 -0.87 9.52 -13.50
N LYS A 47 -2.14 9.13 -13.69
CA LYS A 47 -3.29 10.04 -13.72
C LYS A 47 -3.94 10.22 -12.34
N ALA A 48 -3.42 9.54 -11.32
CA ALA A 48 -3.97 9.50 -9.97
C ALA A 48 -5.46 9.10 -9.95
N GLU A 49 -5.92 8.26 -10.88
CA GLU A 49 -7.33 7.87 -10.98
C GLU A 49 -7.74 6.96 -9.82
N VAL A 50 -6.88 5.99 -9.48
CA VAL A 50 -7.09 5.10 -8.32
C VAL A 50 -6.88 5.90 -7.04
N ILE A 51 -5.82 6.70 -6.97
CA ILE A 51 -5.50 7.55 -5.82
C ILE A 51 -6.68 8.50 -5.49
N ARG A 52 -7.34 9.07 -6.50
CA ARG A 52 -8.56 9.88 -6.34
C ARG A 52 -9.76 9.05 -5.87
N ARG A 53 -9.96 7.85 -6.42
CA ARG A 53 -11.07 6.97 -6.01
C ARG A 53 -11.00 6.55 -4.55
N TYR A 54 -9.79 6.44 -3.99
CA TYR A 54 -9.54 6.11 -2.59
C TYR A 54 -9.40 7.35 -1.69
N ASP A 55 -9.71 8.55 -2.21
CA ASP A 55 -9.67 9.84 -1.50
C ASP A 55 -8.33 10.13 -0.81
N VAL A 56 -7.22 9.67 -1.41
CA VAL A 56 -5.85 9.84 -0.92
C VAL A 56 -5.03 10.74 -1.82
N LEU A 57 -5.66 11.55 -2.67
CA LEU A 57 -4.94 12.53 -3.48
C LEU A 57 -4.37 13.63 -2.59
N HIS A 58 -3.06 13.85 -2.69
CA HIS A 58 -2.40 15.02 -2.14
C HIS A 58 -2.03 15.98 -3.29
N PRO A 59 -2.82 17.04 -3.51
CA PRO A 59 -2.54 17.98 -4.57
C PRO A 59 -1.24 18.73 -4.27
N ARG A 60 -0.41 18.92 -5.31
CA ARG A 60 0.84 19.71 -5.28
C ARG A 60 1.89 19.32 -4.21
N ALA A 61 1.80 18.14 -3.60
CA ALA A 61 2.78 17.68 -2.60
C ALA A 61 3.97 16.92 -3.20
N GLY A 62 3.94 16.64 -4.50
CA GLY A 62 5.02 15.98 -5.22
C GLY A 62 6.13 16.92 -5.67
N PRO A 63 7.23 16.34 -6.19
CA PRO A 63 8.28 17.10 -6.86
C PRO A 63 7.67 17.99 -7.96
N LYS A 64 8.11 19.25 -8.04
CA LYS A 64 7.61 20.24 -9.02
C LYS A 64 6.10 20.55 -8.90
N GLY A 65 5.49 20.30 -7.74
CA GLY A 65 4.07 20.56 -7.52
C GLY A 65 3.15 19.56 -8.21
N ALA A 66 3.66 18.35 -8.49
CA ALA A 66 2.84 17.24 -8.96
C ALA A 66 1.86 16.77 -7.89
N ASP A 67 0.72 16.24 -8.31
CA ASP A 67 -0.21 15.56 -7.42
C ASP A 67 0.34 14.16 -7.11
N ILE A 68 0.35 13.78 -5.83
CA ILE A 68 0.86 12.48 -5.38
C ILE A 68 -0.14 11.82 -4.43
N ALA A 69 0.04 10.53 -4.17
CA ALA A 69 -0.71 9.86 -3.11
C ALA A 69 -0.24 10.34 -1.72
N ARG A 70 -1.19 10.59 -0.82
CA ARG A 70 -0.94 10.62 0.62
C ARG A 70 -0.43 9.24 1.05
N PRO A 71 0.50 9.14 2.01
CA PRO A 71 0.85 7.87 2.63
C PRO A 71 -0.41 7.24 3.22
N ALA A 72 -0.82 6.11 2.64
CA ALA A 72 -1.99 5.38 3.07
C ALA A 72 -1.80 3.89 2.80
N GLU A 73 -2.39 3.07 3.67
CA GLU A 73 -2.42 1.62 3.53
C GLU A 73 -3.86 1.13 3.64
N PHE A 74 -4.24 0.23 2.74
CA PHE A 74 -5.59 -0.33 2.67
C PHE A 74 -5.48 -1.85 2.72
N LEU A 75 -6.34 -2.48 3.53
CA LEU A 75 -6.56 -3.92 3.52
C LEU A 75 -7.89 -4.17 2.81
N ILE A 76 -7.82 -4.85 1.67
CA ILE A 76 -8.96 -5.17 0.83
C ILE A 76 -9.12 -6.69 0.80
N ASP A 77 -10.33 -7.17 1.04
CA ASP A 77 -10.64 -8.60 0.97
C ASP A 77 -10.90 -9.08 -0.47
N SER A 78 -11.10 -10.39 -0.63
CA SER A 78 -11.42 -11.01 -1.93
C SER A 78 -12.76 -10.56 -2.52
N SER A 79 -13.67 -10.03 -1.69
CA SER A 79 -14.95 -9.45 -2.11
C SER A 79 -14.81 -7.98 -2.56
N ARG A 80 -13.57 -7.46 -2.63
CA ARG A 80 -13.24 -6.07 -2.99
C ARG A 80 -13.74 -5.03 -1.97
N ILE A 81 -13.96 -5.44 -0.72
CA ILE A 81 -14.37 -4.55 0.36
C ILE A 81 -13.12 -4.08 1.11
N VAL A 82 -13.03 -2.77 1.36
CA VAL A 82 -12.00 -2.22 2.25
C VAL A 82 -12.37 -2.59 3.68
N ARG A 83 -11.56 -3.45 4.30
CA ARG A 83 -11.79 -3.93 5.67
C ARG A 83 -11.00 -3.13 6.69
N TRP A 84 -9.92 -2.48 6.26
CA TRP A 84 -9.12 -1.60 7.09
C TRP A 84 -8.45 -0.53 6.25
N VAL A 85 -8.35 0.68 6.81
CA VAL A 85 -7.66 1.80 6.22
C VAL A 85 -6.76 2.43 7.28
N ASN A 86 -5.52 2.70 6.90
CA ASN A 86 -4.64 3.59 7.64
C ASN A 86 -4.36 4.81 6.78
N LEU A 87 -5.05 5.89 7.13
CA LEU A 87 -4.93 7.19 6.48
C LEU A 87 -4.66 8.18 7.60
N THR A 88 -3.43 8.66 7.65
CA THR A 88 -2.96 9.54 8.72
C THR A 88 -2.57 10.89 8.11
N GLU A 89 -2.87 11.96 8.83
CA GLU A 89 -2.44 13.31 8.47
C GLU A 89 -0.95 13.51 8.72
N ASN A 90 -0.36 12.68 9.58
CA ASN A 90 1.06 12.73 9.87
C ASN A 90 1.83 11.80 8.93
N ILE A 91 2.49 12.37 7.92
CA ILE A 91 3.32 11.64 6.93
C ILE A 91 4.45 10.79 7.55
N SER A 92 4.77 10.98 8.83
CA SER A 92 5.76 10.18 9.57
C SER A 92 5.16 8.88 10.11
N VAL A 93 3.84 8.82 10.25
CA VAL A 93 3.11 7.63 10.70
C VAL A 93 2.98 6.70 9.49
N ARG A 94 3.66 5.56 9.57
CA ARG A 94 3.56 4.48 8.58
C ARG A 94 2.86 3.30 9.21
N ALA A 95 2.00 2.62 8.45
CA ALA A 95 1.44 1.37 8.95
C ALA A 95 2.57 0.40 9.31
N ARG A 96 2.45 -0.21 10.49
CA ARG A 96 3.29 -1.34 10.86
C ARG A 96 2.68 -2.61 10.28
N PRO A 97 3.49 -3.55 9.78
CA PRO A 97 3.01 -4.86 9.34
C PRO A 97 2.07 -5.53 10.35
N GLU A 98 2.37 -5.36 11.64
CA GLU A 98 1.60 -5.92 12.75
C GLU A 98 0.17 -5.39 12.82
N GLN A 99 -0.06 -4.12 12.47
CA GLN A 99 -1.41 -3.53 12.44
C GLN A 99 -2.24 -4.17 11.33
N VAL A 100 -1.65 -4.37 10.15
CA VAL A 100 -2.31 -5.02 9.02
C VAL A 100 -2.63 -6.48 9.35
N LEU A 101 -1.69 -7.19 9.95
CA LEU A 101 -1.88 -8.59 10.36
C LEU A 101 -2.93 -8.73 11.47
N SER A 102 -2.98 -7.78 12.40
CA SER A 102 -4.02 -7.77 13.44
C SER A 102 -5.39 -7.46 12.85
N ALA A 103 -5.48 -6.53 11.90
CA ALA A 103 -6.72 -6.24 11.19
C ALA A 103 -7.19 -7.47 10.40
N PHE A 104 -6.28 -8.15 9.71
CA PHE A 104 -6.58 -9.40 9.00
C PHE A 104 -7.17 -10.48 9.92
N LYS A 105 -6.58 -10.69 11.10
CA LYS A 105 -7.11 -11.65 12.10
C LYS A 105 -8.52 -11.31 12.62
N GLN A 106 -8.95 -10.05 12.55
CA GLN A 106 -10.31 -9.65 12.93
C GLN A 106 -11.32 -9.88 11.79
N ILE A 107 -10.83 -10.05 10.57
CA ILE A 107 -11.63 -10.23 9.36
C ILE A 107 -11.83 -11.71 9.06
N GLU A 108 -10.79 -12.53 9.27
CA GLU A 108 -10.89 -13.98 9.28
C GLU A 108 -11.73 -14.38 10.50
N PRO A 109 -12.94 -14.91 10.35
CA PRO A 109 -13.56 -15.62 11.46
C PRO A 109 -12.59 -16.73 11.88
N ALA A 110 -12.38 -16.91 13.18
CA ALA A 110 -11.62 -18.05 13.67
C ALA A 110 -12.23 -19.32 13.06
N GLU A 111 -11.52 -19.93 12.10
CA GLU A 111 -11.82 -21.31 11.73
C GLU A 111 -11.65 -22.12 13.01
N GLN A 112 -12.77 -22.60 13.53
CA GLN A 112 -12.88 -23.51 14.66
C GLN A 112 -12.51 -24.91 14.21
#